data_AF-A0A1H4C5F1-F1
#
_entry.id   AF-A0A1H4C5F1-F1
#
_cell.length_a   1.000
_cell.length_b   1.000
_cell.length_c   1.000
_cell.angle_alpha   90.00
_cell.angle_beta   90.00
_cell.angle_gamma   90.00
#
_symmetry.space_group_name_H-M   'P 1'
#
loop_
_entity.id
_entity.type
_entity.pdbx_description
1 polymer ?
#
loop_
_entity_poly.entity_id
_entity_poly.type
_entity_poly.pdbx_seq_one_letter_code
_entity_poly.pdbx_strand_id
1 'polypeptide(L)'
;MSKNLYFVDSIYQPIGGGMAVVSLLPTAPNEEKARVEVLQDVNLEMSNYKGRIQEGWYVFCDDNKQFFYGNTTAFARNAFNEYKRLLELTIKRHLTEETREDVSLLNRLKTQQNDIIISYHINVHHGNCSVILLQYGGGYEVWMVDCSLSEKGSGNQFASNLEAAFDEIRKKLGKQPDDKITIRRFFLTHHHADHYAGVEYLVNQGYIDNNTLCFWNIYYHMAGSMYLKTWQALINANVKFIEPIARNSRGAIEFLHPECRLYRSKGTTGVKVKPSRVVGKANNSSTVVKFSLGGKSMVFPGDLERGGFDNMTKKKSCSPKLCGISYYAISHHGSLNGHPDIPCLNPDPNHPRRPMDCISIHNSKAILMGRDGAYPGIYSPVVTSYWGGRNALVKTEDAPHFVELNWGNGNVIMG
;
A
#
# COMPACT_ATOMS: atom_id res chain seq x y z
N MET A 1 -16.68 -22.67 27.91
CA MET A 1 -15.34 -22.13 27.60
C MET A 1 -15.53 -20.98 26.63
N SER A 2 -15.10 -19.77 27.02
CA SER A 2 -15.07 -18.62 26.12
C SER A 2 -14.02 -18.90 25.04
N LYS A 3 -14.43 -19.12 23.79
CA LYS A 3 -13.50 -19.26 22.67
C LYS A 3 -13.53 -17.95 21.90
N ASN A 4 -12.64 -17.04 22.25
CA ASN A 4 -12.45 -15.80 21.50
C ASN A 4 -12.09 -16.15 20.04
N LEU A 5 -12.81 -15.53 19.10
CA LEU A 5 -12.46 -15.59 17.69
C LEU A 5 -11.44 -14.48 17.40
N TYR A 6 -10.47 -14.78 16.56
CA TYR A 6 -9.46 -13.84 16.12
C TYR A 6 -9.41 -13.84 14.61
N PHE A 7 -9.11 -12.69 14.00
CA PHE A 7 -8.74 -12.60 12.59
C PHE A 7 -7.23 -12.44 12.48
N VAL A 8 -6.58 -13.26 11.66
CA VAL A 8 -5.12 -13.19 11.46
C VAL A 8 -4.81 -12.09 10.45
N ASP A 9 -4.42 -10.92 10.94
CA ASP A 9 -4.09 -9.76 10.09
C ASP A 9 -2.80 -9.95 9.34
N SER A 10 -1.76 -10.33 10.08
CA SER A 10 -0.42 -10.55 9.54
C SER A 10 0.32 -11.59 10.35
N ILE A 11 1.21 -12.32 9.69
CA ILE A 11 2.12 -13.27 10.35
C ILE A 11 3.54 -12.76 10.12
N TYR A 12 4.24 -12.50 11.21
CA TYR A 12 5.64 -12.06 11.18
C TYR A 12 6.53 -13.11 11.84
N GLN A 13 7.76 -13.26 11.35
CA GLN A 13 8.76 -14.16 11.95
C GLN A 13 9.97 -13.33 12.39
N PRO A 14 9.95 -12.73 13.59
CA PRO A 14 11.16 -12.12 14.14
C PRO A 14 12.28 -13.16 14.30
N ILE A 15 13.52 -12.68 14.34
CA ILE A 15 14.69 -13.49 14.71
C ILE A 15 14.47 -13.98 16.16
N GLY A 16 14.14 -15.27 16.34
CA GLY A 16 13.88 -15.88 17.65
C GLY A 16 12.49 -16.52 17.83
N GLY A 17 11.59 -16.46 16.86
CA GLY A 17 10.27 -17.15 16.92
C GLY A 17 9.23 -16.50 16.02
N GLY A 18 8.10 -17.17 15.74
CA GLY A 18 6.99 -16.57 14.98
C GLY A 18 6.06 -15.72 15.88
N MET A 19 5.57 -14.59 15.38
CA MET A 19 4.50 -13.79 16.00
C MET A 19 3.37 -13.57 14.99
N ALA A 20 2.13 -13.82 15.39
CA ALA A 20 0.95 -13.44 14.63
C ALA A 20 0.34 -12.17 15.25
N VAL A 21 0.08 -11.17 14.43
CA VAL A 21 -0.81 -10.07 14.83
C VAL A 21 -2.21 -10.48 14.47
N VAL A 22 -3.06 -10.53 15.48
CA VAL A 22 -4.44 -10.90 15.32
C VAL A 22 -5.36 -9.83 15.88
N SER A 23 -6.44 -9.56 15.19
CA SER A 23 -7.55 -8.76 15.72
C SER A 23 -8.46 -9.66 16.53
N LEU A 24 -8.61 -9.38 17.83
CA LEU A 24 -9.61 -10.05 18.66
C LEU A 24 -11.01 -9.62 18.19
N LEU A 25 -11.83 -10.60 17.79
CA LEU A 25 -13.25 -10.46 17.52
C LEU A 25 -14.01 -10.98 18.76
N PRO A 26 -14.37 -10.11 19.72
CA PRO A 26 -15.03 -10.57 20.94
C PRO A 26 -16.34 -11.28 20.58
N THR A 27 -16.44 -12.54 20.99
CA THR A 27 -17.67 -13.32 20.88
C THR A 27 -18.50 -13.05 22.13
N ALA A 28 -19.64 -12.36 22.00
CA ALA A 28 -20.58 -12.26 23.10
C ALA A 28 -21.01 -13.69 23.53
N PRO A 29 -21.09 -14.00 24.84
CA PRO A 29 -21.42 -15.35 25.32
C PRO A 29 -22.81 -15.85 24.93
N ASN A 30 -23.71 -14.94 24.55
CA ASN A 30 -25.10 -15.26 24.20
C ASN A 30 -25.39 -14.85 22.74
N GLU A 31 -26.19 -15.69 22.10
CA GLU A 31 -26.41 -15.78 20.66
C GLU A 31 -26.96 -14.50 19.97
N GLU A 32 -26.86 -14.51 18.64
CA GLU A 32 -27.55 -13.68 17.63
C GLU A 32 -27.00 -12.32 17.19
N LYS A 33 -26.17 -11.59 17.95
CA LYS A 33 -25.59 -10.34 17.42
C LYS A 33 -24.14 -10.17 17.84
N ALA A 34 -23.23 -10.72 17.05
CA ALA A 34 -21.85 -10.25 17.06
C ALA A 34 -21.85 -8.79 16.58
N ARG A 35 -21.96 -7.84 17.50
CA ARG A 35 -21.53 -6.48 17.21
C ARG A 35 -20.01 -6.54 17.11
N VAL A 36 -19.47 -6.08 15.99
CA VAL A 36 -18.03 -5.81 15.85
C VAL A 36 -17.73 -4.55 16.67
N GLU A 37 -17.91 -4.62 17.99
CA GLU A 37 -17.55 -3.55 18.91
C GLU A 37 -16.11 -3.76 19.37
N VAL A 38 -15.29 -2.74 19.08
CA VAL A 38 -13.91 -2.50 19.49
C VAL A 38 -13.04 -3.76 19.58
N LEU A 39 -12.56 -4.13 18.39
CA LEU A 39 -11.46 -5.04 18.16
C LEU A 39 -10.16 -4.44 18.73
N GLN A 40 -9.50 -5.16 19.64
CA GLN A 40 -8.13 -4.88 20.05
C GLN A 40 -7.19 -5.77 19.24
N ASP A 41 -6.13 -5.17 18.71
CA ASP A 41 -5.02 -5.95 18.15
C ASP A 41 -4.26 -6.59 19.30
N VAL A 42 -4.05 -7.91 19.19
CA VAL A 42 -3.30 -8.69 20.16
C VAL A 42 -2.12 -9.32 19.44
N ASN A 43 -0.93 -9.11 19.97
CA ASN A 43 0.26 -9.84 19.53
C ASN A 43 0.24 -11.22 20.19
N LEU A 44 0.22 -12.26 19.37
CA LEU A 44 0.27 -13.64 19.85
C LEU A 44 1.55 -14.32 19.40
N GLU A 45 2.36 -14.74 20.37
CA GLU A 45 3.54 -15.56 20.13
C GLU A 45 3.13 -16.94 19.59
N MET A 46 3.73 -17.35 18.48
CA MET A 46 3.46 -18.62 17.81
C MET A 46 4.35 -19.77 18.31
N SER A 47 5.15 -19.56 19.35
CA SER A 47 6.10 -20.55 19.89
C SER A 47 5.46 -21.87 20.34
N ASN A 48 4.16 -21.86 20.70
CA ASN A 48 3.40 -23.05 21.15
C ASN A 48 2.51 -23.67 20.05
N TYR A 49 2.76 -23.36 18.78
CA TYR A 49 1.86 -23.69 17.70
C TYR A 49 2.04 -25.09 17.11
N LYS A 50 0.94 -25.87 17.00
CA LYS A 50 0.91 -27.23 16.39
C LYS A 50 0.20 -27.34 15.02
N GLY A 51 -0.12 -26.23 14.34
CA GLY A 51 -0.84 -26.26 13.04
C GLY A 51 -0.15 -25.48 11.90
N ARG A 52 -0.89 -25.09 10.84
CA ARG A 52 -0.54 -24.00 9.91
C ARG A 52 -1.61 -22.89 9.95
N ILE A 53 -1.31 -21.69 10.45
CA ILE A 53 -2.20 -20.51 10.33
C ILE A 53 -1.78 -19.72 9.10
N GLN A 54 -2.72 -19.00 8.51
CA GLN A 54 -2.44 -18.11 7.39
C GLN A 54 -3.12 -16.78 7.63
N GLU A 55 -2.54 -15.73 7.08
CA GLU A 55 -3.17 -14.42 7.05
C GLU A 55 -4.56 -14.53 6.42
N GLY A 56 -5.55 -13.90 7.07
CA GLY A 56 -6.93 -13.86 6.60
C GLY A 56 -7.80 -14.99 7.07
N TRP A 57 -7.24 -15.86 7.90
CA TRP A 57 -8.01 -16.85 8.58
C TRP A 57 -8.64 -16.25 9.83
N TYR A 58 -9.84 -16.73 10.12
CA TYR A 58 -10.41 -16.64 11.44
C TYR A 58 -9.93 -17.85 12.24
N VAL A 59 -9.47 -17.63 13.47
CA VAL A 59 -8.94 -18.69 14.35
C VAL A 59 -9.47 -18.52 15.77
N PHE A 60 -9.67 -19.61 16.49
CA PHE A 60 -9.87 -19.56 17.94
C PHE A 60 -8.55 -19.78 18.64
N CYS A 61 -8.35 -19.15 19.79
CA CYS A 61 -7.22 -19.42 20.68
C CYS A 61 -7.76 -19.99 21.99
N ASP A 62 -7.21 -21.11 22.47
CA ASP A 62 -7.53 -21.66 23.78
C ASP A 62 -6.60 -21.13 24.90
N ASP A 63 -6.88 -21.52 26.15
CA ASP A 63 -6.09 -21.12 27.32
C ASP A 63 -4.63 -21.61 27.26
N ASN A 64 -4.32 -22.61 26.43
CA ASN A 64 -2.98 -23.13 26.19
C ASN A 64 -2.28 -22.45 25.00
N LYS A 65 -2.84 -21.34 24.48
CA LYS A 65 -2.38 -20.62 23.28
C LYS A 65 -2.37 -21.48 22.01
N GLN A 66 -3.23 -22.49 21.92
CA GLN A 66 -3.39 -23.29 20.70
C GLN A 66 -4.45 -22.67 19.79
N PHE A 67 -4.11 -22.58 18.50
CA PHE A 67 -5.01 -22.04 17.49
C PHE A 67 -5.78 -23.12 16.73
N PHE A 68 -7.08 -22.90 16.56
CA PHE A 68 -7.98 -23.76 15.80
C PHE A 68 -8.61 -23.01 14.63
N TYR A 69 -8.75 -23.67 13.48
CA TYR A 69 -9.35 -23.07 12.29
C TYR A 69 -10.82 -22.68 12.54
N GLY A 70 -11.14 -21.41 12.31
CA GLY A 70 -12.43 -20.81 12.65
C GLY A 70 -13.29 -20.35 11.48
N ASN A 71 -12.78 -20.32 10.23
CA ASN A 71 -13.50 -19.75 9.08
C ASN A 71 -14.86 -20.41 8.80
N THR A 72 -15.07 -21.66 9.21
CA THR A 72 -16.32 -22.39 8.98
C THR A 72 -17.37 -22.14 10.07
N THR A 73 -17.06 -21.37 11.10
CA THR A 73 -17.97 -21.12 12.22
C THR A 73 -19.00 -20.03 11.93
N ALA A 74 -20.11 -20.04 12.69
CA ALA A 74 -21.12 -19.00 12.61
C ALA A 74 -20.55 -17.61 12.93
N PHE A 75 -19.63 -17.52 13.89
CA PHE A 75 -18.96 -16.27 14.25
C PHE A 75 -18.16 -15.67 13.08
N ALA A 76 -17.34 -16.48 12.41
CA ALA A 76 -16.61 -16.05 11.22
C ALA A 76 -17.54 -15.62 10.08
N ARG A 77 -18.66 -16.35 9.88
CA ARG A 77 -19.69 -15.95 8.91
C ARG A 77 -20.32 -14.60 9.25
N ASN A 78 -20.60 -14.34 10.53
CA ASN A 78 -21.20 -13.08 10.96
C ASN A 78 -20.24 -11.89 10.78
N ALA A 79 -18.98 -12.02 11.20
CA ALA A 79 -17.95 -11.00 10.97
C ALA A 79 -17.79 -10.70 9.47
N PHE A 80 -17.78 -11.76 8.65
CA PHE A 80 -17.73 -11.65 7.20
C PHE A 80 -18.97 -10.95 6.60
N ASN A 81 -20.17 -11.25 7.09
CA ASN A 81 -21.40 -10.58 6.65
C ASN A 81 -21.41 -9.09 6.99
N GLU A 82 -20.83 -8.69 8.13
CA GLU A 82 -20.71 -7.28 8.50
C GLU A 82 -19.76 -6.53 7.57
N TYR A 83 -18.60 -7.10 7.25
CA TYR A 83 -17.73 -6.56 6.21
C TYR A 83 -18.46 -6.40 4.87
N LYS A 84 -19.22 -7.42 4.45
CA LYS A 84 -19.99 -7.38 3.20
C LYS A 84 -21.00 -6.24 3.22
N ARG A 85 -21.69 -6.00 4.34
CA ARG A 85 -22.63 -4.89 4.52
C ARG A 85 -21.92 -3.54 4.37
N LEU A 86 -20.77 -3.34 5.03
CA LEU A 86 -19.96 -2.12 4.90
C LEU A 86 -19.47 -1.89 3.46
N LEU A 87 -19.04 -2.95 2.79
CA LEU A 87 -18.64 -2.91 1.39
C LEU A 87 -19.80 -2.49 0.48
N GLU A 88 -20.98 -3.09 0.64
CA GLU A 88 -22.16 -2.75 -0.17
C GLU A 88 -22.58 -1.28 0.02
N LEU A 89 -22.51 -0.77 1.26
CA LEU A 89 -22.72 0.65 1.56
C LEU A 89 -21.68 1.55 0.90
N THR A 90 -20.40 1.16 0.99
CA THR A 90 -19.28 1.88 0.36
C THR A 90 -19.47 1.97 -1.14
N ILE A 91 -19.79 0.84 -1.80
CA ILE A 91 -20.03 0.79 -3.24
C ILE A 91 -21.19 1.70 -3.63
N LYS A 92 -22.29 1.67 -2.87
CA LYS A 92 -23.50 2.45 -3.20
C LYS A 92 -23.30 3.97 -3.05
N ARG A 93 -22.49 4.42 -2.09
CA ARG A 93 -22.42 5.83 -1.68
C ARG A 93 -21.11 6.54 -2.03
N HIS A 94 -20.02 5.79 -2.10
CA HIS A 94 -18.67 6.34 -2.16
C HIS A 94 -17.88 5.90 -3.38
N LEU A 95 -18.22 4.77 -4.02
CA LEU A 95 -17.58 4.40 -5.28
C LEU A 95 -17.96 5.41 -6.38
N THR A 96 -16.95 5.88 -7.10
CA THR A 96 -17.12 6.89 -8.15
C THR A 96 -16.19 6.61 -9.32
N GLU A 97 -16.28 7.48 -10.32
CA GLU A 97 -15.33 7.58 -11.43
C GLU A 97 -14.76 9.00 -11.43
N GLU A 98 -13.58 9.18 -12.03
CA GLU A 98 -13.02 10.52 -12.22
C GLU A 98 -13.96 11.40 -13.05
N THR A 99 -14.10 12.66 -12.66
CA THR A 99 -14.89 13.64 -13.40
C THR A 99 -14.21 14.02 -14.72
N ARG A 100 -14.92 14.71 -15.62
CA ARG A 100 -14.32 15.20 -16.87
C ARG A 100 -13.20 16.20 -16.59
N GLU A 101 -13.38 17.01 -15.55
CA GLU A 101 -12.43 18.00 -15.05
C GLU A 101 -11.16 17.32 -14.53
N ASP A 102 -11.32 16.24 -13.74
CA ASP A 102 -10.20 15.42 -13.27
C ASP A 102 -9.40 14.85 -14.43
N VAL A 103 -10.08 14.24 -15.40
CA VAL A 103 -9.43 13.63 -16.57
C VAL A 103 -8.69 14.70 -17.40
N SER A 104 -9.29 15.87 -17.58
CA SER A 104 -8.67 17.01 -18.26
C SER A 104 -7.40 17.48 -17.54
N LEU A 105 -7.46 17.64 -16.21
CA LEU A 105 -6.29 17.97 -15.39
C LEU A 105 -5.18 16.92 -15.54
N LEU A 106 -5.51 15.64 -15.38
CA LEU A 106 -4.55 14.54 -15.48
C LEU A 106 -3.89 14.44 -16.85
N ASN A 107 -4.63 14.71 -17.93
CA ASN A 107 -4.07 14.76 -19.28
C ASN A 107 -3.08 15.92 -19.44
N ARG A 108 -3.39 17.10 -18.87
CA ARG A 108 -2.47 18.25 -18.87
C ARG A 108 -1.21 17.95 -18.07
N LEU A 109 -1.35 17.45 -16.84
CA LEU A 109 -0.21 17.15 -15.95
C LEU A 109 0.80 16.17 -16.56
N LYS A 110 0.36 15.31 -17.49
CA LYS A 110 1.19 14.32 -18.17
C LYS A 110 2.21 14.94 -19.12
N THR A 111 1.77 15.90 -19.94
CA THR A 111 2.54 16.45 -21.06
C THR A 111 3.06 17.85 -20.79
N GLN A 112 2.34 18.63 -19.98
CA GLN A 112 2.75 19.97 -19.61
C GLN A 112 3.91 19.88 -18.63
N GLN A 113 4.95 20.67 -18.89
CA GLN A 113 6.03 20.86 -17.95
C GLN A 113 5.44 21.59 -16.73
N ASN A 114 5.17 20.83 -15.67
CA ASN A 114 4.75 21.41 -14.39
C ASN A 114 5.96 22.14 -13.81
N ASP A 115 5.74 23.34 -13.27
CA ASP A 115 6.81 24.19 -12.77
C ASP A 115 7.58 23.48 -11.65
N ILE A 116 6.87 22.71 -10.80
CA ILE A 116 7.47 21.92 -9.72
C ILE A 116 6.79 20.54 -9.63
N ILE A 117 7.60 19.47 -9.68
CA ILE A 117 7.20 18.10 -9.32
C ILE A 117 8.24 17.58 -8.34
N ILE A 118 7.82 17.40 -7.09
CA ILE A 118 8.69 16.93 -6.01
C ILE A 118 7.97 15.80 -5.28
N SER A 119 8.68 14.71 -5.00
CA SER A 119 8.20 13.67 -4.09
C SER A 119 8.99 13.67 -2.80
N TYR A 120 8.30 13.41 -1.70
CA TYR A 120 8.86 13.25 -0.37
C TYR A 120 8.60 11.81 0.06
N HIS A 121 9.65 11.07 0.37
CA HIS A 121 9.57 9.68 0.82
C HIS A 121 9.94 9.66 2.30
N ILE A 122 8.93 9.48 3.15
CA ILE A 122 9.06 9.71 4.58
C ILE A 122 9.85 8.57 5.21
N ASN A 123 10.79 8.92 6.08
CA ASN A 123 11.47 7.94 6.92
C ASN A 123 10.51 7.46 8.01
N VAL A 124 9.92 6.30 7.80
CA VAL A 124 8.95 5.67 8.72
C VAL A 124 9.47 4.38 9.35
N HIS A 125 10.73 4.03 9.07
CA HIS A 125 11.43 2.78 9.39
C HIS A 125 10.76 1.48 8.89
N HIS A 126 9.44 1.41 8.83
CA HIS A 126 8.68 0.21 8.59
C HIS A 126 7.45 0.56 7.75
N GLY A 127 7.46 0.10 6.50
CA GLY A 127 6.41 0.41 5.54
C GLY A 127 6.76 1.51 4.54
N ASN A 128 5.72 1.97 3.86
CA ASN A 128 5.79 3.02 2.84
C ASN A 128 4.99 4.25 3.27
N CYS A 129 5.50 5.43 2.95
CA CYS A 129 4.78 6.68 3.07
C CYS A 129 5.42 7.67 2.09
N SER A 130 4.66 8.13 1.09
CA SER A 130 5.18 9.04 0.08
C SER A 130 4.16 10.12 -0.29
N VAL A 131 4.62 11.37 -0.36
CA VAL A 131 3.82 12.53 -0.77
C VAL A 131 4.39 13.09 -2.06
N ILE A 132 3.55 13.50 -3.00
CA ILE A 132 3.95 14.12 -4.27
C ILE A 132 3.30 15.49 -4.36
N LEU A 133 4.12 16.54 -4.42
CA LEU A 133 3.71 17.90 -4.69
C LEU A 133 3.80 18.18 -6.20
N LEU A 134 2.70 18.65 -6.77
CA LEU A 134 2.61 19.12 -8.14
C LEU A 134 2.19 20.58 -8.12
N GLN A 135 3.02 21.47 -8.66
CA GLN A 135 2.67 22.88 -8.85
C GLN A 135 2.69 23.21 -10.34
N TYR A 136 1.64 23.88 -10.79
CA TYR A 136 1.43 24.27 -12.19
C TYR A 136 0.81 25.66 -12.22
N GLY A 137 0.89 26.36 -13.37
CA GLY A 137 0.45 27.75 -13.55
C GLY A 137 -1.02 28.10 -13.24
N GLY A 138 -1.81 27.17 -12.69
CA GLY A 138 -3.18 27.39 -12.22
C GLY A 138 -3.49 26.79 -10.84
N GLY A 139 -2.49 26.32 -10.08
CA GLY A 139 -2.68 25.76 -8.74
C GLY A 139 -1.67 24.70 -8.36
N TYR A 140 -2.04 23.87 -7.38
CA TYR A 140 -1.24 22.75 -6.95
C TYR A 140 -2.12 21.54 -6.60
N GLU A 141 -1.48 20.37 -6.61
CA GLU A 141 -2.05 19.10 -6.19
C GLU A 141 -1.07 18.42 -5.22
N VAL A 142 -1.61 17.82 -4.16
CA VAL A 142 -0.84 16.95 -3.25
C VAL A 142 -1.42 15.55 -3.37
N TRP A 143 -0.58 14.62 -3.82
CA TRP A 143 -0.92 13.20 -3.93
C TRP A 143 -0.16 12.42 -2.87
N MET A 144 -0.70 11.29 -2.44
CA MET A 144 -0.05 10.43 -1.46
C MET A 144 -0.15 8.97 -1.87
N VAL A 145 0.95 8.23 -1.76
CA VAL A 145 1.02 6.79 -2.00
C VAL A 145 1.43 6.09 -0.71
N ASP A 146 0.54 5.26 -0.20
CA ASP A 146 0.64 4.60 1.09
C ASP A 146 0.88 5.59 2.26
N CYS A 147 0.65 5.12 3.48
CA CYS A 147 0.99 5.87 4.70
C CYS A 147 1.13 4.91 5.88
N SER A 148 2.36 4.52 6.19
CA SER A 148 2.72 4.04 7.52
C SER A 148 3.16 5.21 8.39
N LEU A 149 2.72 5.25 9.64
CA LEU A 149 3.22 6.20 10.64
C LEU A 149 3.65 5.51 11.94
N SER A 150 3.74 4.17 11.94
CA SER A 150 4.14 3.43 13.12
C SER A 150 4.99 2.22 12.75
N GLU A 151 6.02 1.98 13.56
CA GLU A 151 6.84 0.79 13.45
C GLU A 151 6.28 -0.33 14.32
N LYS A 152 6.07 -1.48 13.67
CA LYS A 152 5.50 -2.65 14.32
C LYS A 152 6.50 -3.26 15.30
N GLY A 153 6.04 -3.54 16.51
CA GLY A 153 6.84 -4.20 17.55
C GLY A 153 7.71 -3.26 18.40
N SER A 154 8.13 -2.11 17.89
CA SER A 154 8.86 -1.08 18.68
C SER A 154 7.93 -0.03 19.28
N GLY A 155 6.77 0.24 18.64
CA GLY A 155 5.84 1.29 19.05
C GLY A 155 6.25 2.70 18.61
N ASN A 156 7.38 2.85 17.89
CA ASN A 156 7.85 4.14 17.38
C ASN A 156 6.80 4.76 16.44
N GLN A 157 6.62 6.08 16.57
CA GLN A 157 5.68 6.87 15.78
C GLN A 157 6.45 7.85 14.89
N PHE A 158 5.99 8.01 13.64
CA PHE A 158 6.68 8.81 12.62
C PHE A 158 5.80 9.96 12.08
N ALA A 159 4.74 10.31 12.81
CA ALA A 159 3.90 11.46 12.47
C ALA A 159 4.74 12.75 12.32
N SER A 160 5.72 12.99 13.21
CA SER A 160 6.61 14.15 13.12
C SER A 160 7.40 14.22 11.82
N ASN A 161 7.81 13.07 11.27
CA ASN A 161 8.54 13.02 10.00
C ASN A 161 7.65 13.37 8.81
N LEU A 162 6.37 12.96 8.85
CA LEU A 162 5.37 13.38 7.87
C LEU A 162 5.07 14.88 8.00
N GLU A 163 4.91 15.40 9.22
CA GLU A 163 4.67 16.83 9.44
C GLU A 163 5.84 17.69 8.93
N ALA A 164 7.08 17.26 9.13
CA ALA A 164 8.25 17.94 8.57
C ALA A 164 8.19 18.05 7.03
N ALA A 165 7.72 17.00 6.35
CA ALA A 165 7.52 17.04 4.90
C ALA A 165 6.36 17.97 4.49
N PHE A 166 5.27 18.01 5.27
CA PHE A 166 4.18 18.96 5.02
C PHE A 166 4.61 20.41 5.27
N ASP A 167 5.47 20.67 6.25
CA ASP A 167 6.06 21.99 6.47
C ASP A 167 6.91 22.44 5.29
N GLU A 168 7.74 21.55 4.73
CA GLU A 168 8.47 21.87 3.50
C GLU A 168 7.54 22.12 2.30
N ILE A 169 6.46 21.34 2.18
CA ILE A 169 5.44 21.59 1.15
C ILE A 169 4.79 22.97 1.33
N ARG A 170 4.42 23.33 2.56
CA ARG A 170 3.86 24.66 2.87
C ARG A 170 4.85 25.76 2.49
N LYS A 171 6.12 25.64 2.89
CA LYS A 171 7.18 26.60 2.53
C LYS A 171 7.32 26.76 1.01
N LYS A 172 7.38 25.66 0.25
CA LYS A 172 7.50 25.72 -1.22
C LYS A 172 6.26 26.33 -1.89
N LEU A 173 5.09 26.19 -1.28
CA LEU A 173 3.85 26.82 -1.74
C LEU A 173 3.69 28.28 -1.26
N GLY A 174 4.63 28.83 -0.48
CA GLY A 174 4.51 30.16 0.12
C GLY A 174 3.38 30.26 1.14
N LYS A 175 3.00 29.14 1.76
CA LYS A 175 1.93 29.01 2.74
C LYS A 175 2.42 29.24 4.17
N GLN A 176 1.54 29.70 5.03
CA GLN A 176 1.79 29.80 6.47
C GLN A 176 1.80 28.40 7.12
N PRO A 177 2.44 28.20 8.29
CA PRO A 177 2.49 26.91 8.97
C PRO A 177 1.12 26.28 9.23
N ASP A 178 0.11 27.10 9.54
CA ASP A 178 -1.25 26.62 9.84
C ASP A 178 -2.14 26.48 8.59
N ASP A 179 -1.62 26.80 7.40
CA ASP A 179 -2.39 26.62 6.17
C ASP A 179 -2.66 25.14 5.93
N LYS A 180 -3.93 24.84 5.66
CA LYS A 180 -4.38 23.49 5.36
C LYS A 180 -3.72 22.96 4.09
N ILE A 181 -3.11 21.77 4.21
CA ILE A 181 -2.78 20.91 3.08
C ILE A 181 -3.90 19.88 2.95
N THR A 182 -4.42 19.68 1.73
CA THR A 182 -5.39 18.62 1.45
C THR A 182 -4.76 17.66 0.45
N ILE A 183 -4.72 16.38 0.81
CA ILE A 183 -4.37 15.30 -0.10
C ILE A 183 -5.54 15.11 -1.05
N ARG A 184 -5.35 15.49 -2.32
CA ARG A 184 -6.40 15.42 -3.34
C ARG A 184 -6.57 14.02 -3.88
N ARG A 185 -5.49 13.23 -3.91
CA ARG A 185 -5.49 11.85 -4.37
C ARG A 185 -4.65 10.98 -3.45
N PHE A 186 -5.26 9.94 -2.91
CA PHE A 186 -4.59 8.96 -2.05
C PHE A 186 -4.60 7.59 -2.75
N PHE A 187 -3.46 6.93 -2.82
CA PHE A 187 -3.30 5.63 -3.46
C PHE A 187 -2.85 4.61 -2.41
N LEU A 188 -3.66 3.56 -2.21
CA LEU A 188 -3.24 2.42 -1.41
C LEU A 188 -2.77 1.30 -2.32
N THR A 189 -1.53 0.86 -2.15
CA THR A 189 -0.99 -0.26 -2.92
C THR A 189 -1.63 -1.57 -2.48
N HIS A 190 -1.63 -1.90 -1.19
CA HIS A 190 -2.27 -3.09 -0.66
C HIS A 190 -2.60 -3.01 0.84
N HIS A 191 -3.08 -4.12 1.40
CA HIS A 191 -3.79 -4.13 2.68
C HIS A 191 -2.94 -4.62 3.85
N HIS A 192 -1.62 -4.44 3.80
CA HIS A 192 -0.76 -4.62 4.98
C HIS A 192 -0.62 -3.31 5.76
N ALA A 193 -0.48 -3.45 7.08
CA ALA A 193 -0.59 -2.36 8.04
C ALA A 193 0.38 -1.22 7.77
N ASP A 194 1.60 -1.57 7.41
CA ASP A 194 2.71 -0.72 7.04
C ASP A 194 2.52 -0.01 5.68
N HIS A 195 1.30 -0.03 5.12
CA HIS A 195 0.90 0.76 3.96
C HIS A 195 -0.30 1.67 4.23
N TYR A 196 -1.07 1.44 5.30
CA TYR A 196 -2.27 2.24 5.60
C TYR A 196 -2.45 2.66 7.06
N ALA A 197 -1.59 2.21 7.99
CA ALA A 197 -1.76 2.48 9.43
C ALA A 197 -1.82 3.98 9.77
N GLY A 198 -1.21 4.84 8.96
CA GLY A 198 -1.25 6.30 9.13
C GLY A 198 -2.50 6.96 8.55
N VAL A 199 -3.37 6.25 7.83
CA VAL A 199 -4.51 6.88 7.15
C VAL A 199 -5.56 7.41 8.12
N GLU A 200 -5.81 6.73 9.24
CA GLU A 200 -6.71 7.26 10.28
C GLU A 200 -6.17 8.59 10.84
N TYR A 201 -4.86 8.70 11.06
CA TYR A 201 -4.20 9.96 11.44
C TYR A 201 -4.44 11.05 10.39
N LEU A 202 -4.25 10.76 9.10
CA LEU A 202 -4.47 11.72 8.01
C LEU A 202 -5.90 12.26 7.98
N VAL A 203 -6.90 11.41 8.22
CA VAL A 203 -8.31 11.83 8.31
C VAL A 203 -8.53 12.70 9.54
N ASN A 204 -8.02 12.28 10.70
CA ASN A 204 -8.21 13.00 11.97
C ASN A 204 -7.54 14.38 11.98
N GLN A 205 -6.40 14.53 11.30
CA GLN A 205 -5.73 15.82 11.11
C GLN A 205 -6.33 16.65 9.96
N GLY A 206 -7.32 16.12 9.23
CA GLY A 206 -7.99 16.83 8.14
C GLY A 206 -7.19 16.91 6.84
N TYR A 207 -6.10 16.15 6.70
CA TYR A 207 -5.34 16.03 5.45
C TYR A 207 -6.12 15.25 4.37
N ILE A 208 -6.94 14.28 4.78
CA ILE A 208 -7.89 13.57 3.93
C ILE A 208 -9.32 14.00 4.30
N ASP A 209 -10.10 14.42 3.30
CA ASP A 209 -11.48 14.85 3.48
C ASP A 209 -12.38 14.45 2.30
N ASN A 210 -13.60 15.00 2.23
CA ASN A 210 -14.56 14.72 1.17
C ASN A 210 -14.14 15.20 -0.22
N ASN A 211 -13.03 15.94 -0.34
CA ASN A 211 -12.42 16.33 -1.60
C ASN A 211 -11.27 15.41 -2.03
N THR A 212 -10.98 14.37 -1.25
CA THR A 212 -9.97 13.35 -1.58
C THR A 212 -10.58 12.24 -2.44
N LEU A 213 -9.91 11.90 -3.54
CA LEU A 213 -10.15 10.67 -4.29
C LEU A 213 -9.20 9.57 -3.81
N CYS A 214 -9.75 8.51 -3.22
CA CYS A 214 -8.99 7.36 -2.75
C CYS A 214 -9.00 6.22 -3.78
N PHE A 215 -7.83 5.91 -4.32
CA PHE A 215 -7.57 4.76 -5.16
C PHE A 215 -7.26 3.55 -4.27
N TRP A 216 -8.29 2.76 -3.97
CA TRP A 216 -8.24 1.68 -2.98
C TRP A 216 -8.98 0.46 -3.51
N ASN A 217 -8.37 -0.72 -3.46
CA ASN A 217 -9.07 -1.97 -3.77
C ASN A 217 -10.00 -2.41 -2.63
N ILE A 218 -11.14 -1.72 -2.46
CA ILE A 218 -12.13 -1.99 -1.40
C ILE A 218 -12.74 -3.40 -1.44
N TYR A 219 -12.48 -4.15 -2.52
CA TYR A 219 -12.94 -5.53 -2.68
C TYR A 219 -12.01 -6.55 -1.99
N TYR A 220 -10.81 -6.14 -1.58
CA TYR A 220 -9.86 -7.02 -0.90
C TYR A 220 -10.10 -7.04 0.61
N HIS A 221 -10.80 -8.07 1.08
CA HIS A 221 -11.22 -8.17 2.47
C HIS A 221 -10.08 -8.38 3.49
N MET A 222 -10.05 -7.46 4.45
CA MET A 222 -9.40 -7.61 5.75
C MET A 222 -10.45 -7.37 6.85
N ALA A 223 -10.58 -8.29 7.81
CA ALA A 223 -11.45 -8.11 8.98
C ALA A 223 -10.69 -7.55 10.20
N GLY A 224 -9.50 -7.02 9.96
CA GLY A 224 -8.65 -6.43 11.00
C GLY A 224 -9.26 -5.21 11.64
N SER A 225 -8.96 -5.00 12.92
CA SER A 225 -9.43 -3.84 13.69
C SER A 225 -9.00 -2.53 13.05
N MET A 226 -7.71 -2.42 12.76
CA MET A 226 -7.10 -1.23 12.21
C MET A 226 -7.62 -0.96 10.81
N TYR A 227 -7.80 -2.00 9.99
CA TYR A 227 -8.40 -1.88 8.67
C TYR A 227 -9.82 -1.33 8.75
N LEU A 228 -10.67 -1.92 9.60
CA LEU A 228 -12.07 -1.51 9.73
C LEU A 228 -12.20 -0.10 10.31
N LYS A 229 -11.38 0.28 11.30
CA LYS A 229 -11.32 1.66 11.84
C LYS A 229 -10.91 2.65 10.76
N THR A 230 -9.83 2.36 10.03
CA THR A 230 -9.35 3.20 8.92
C THR A 230 -10.44 3.37 7.86
N TRP A 231 -11.10 2.28 7.46
CA TRP A 231 -12.15 2.33 6.46
C TRP A 231 -13.36 3.13 6.95
N GLN A 232 -13.77 2.95 8.22
CA GLN A 232 -14.86 3.71 8.81
C GLN A 232 -14.53 5.21 8.89
N ALA A 233 -13.29 5.59 9.22
CA ALA A 233 -12.83 6.97 9.22
C ALA A 233 -12.98 7.62 7.84
N LEU A 234 -12.56 6.92 6.77
CA LEU A 234 -12.71 7.40 5.39
C LEU A 234 -14.19 7.55 4.98
N ILE A 235 -15.04 6.59 5.34
CA ILE A 235 -16.48 6.64 5.07
C ILE A 235 -17.11 7.85 5.81
N ASN A 236 -16.76 8.06 7.07
CA ASN A 236 -17.26 9.17 7.89
C ASN A 236 -16.80 10.53 7.34
N ALA A 237 -15.59 10.60 6.79
CA ALA A 237 -15.08 11.77 6.08
C ALA A 237 -15.72 11.99 4.69
N ASN A 238 -16.64 11.10 4.26
CA ASN A 238 -17.30 11.13 2.95
C ASN A 238 -16.33 11.12 1.76
N VAL A 239 -15.19 10.44 1.93
CA VAL A 239 -14.21 10.22 0.87
C VAL A 239 -14.85 9.42 -0.27
N LYS A 240 -14.40 9.68 -1.51
CA LYS A 240 -14.79 8.90 -2.68
C LYS A 240 -13.73 7.90 -3.07
N PHE A 241 -14.15 6.73 -3.53
CA PHE A 241 -13.27 5.63 -3.89
C PHE A 241 -13.28 5.37 -5.39
N ILE A 242 -12.11 5.04 -5.92
CA ILE A 242 -11.92 4.54 -7.28
C ILE A 242 -11.16 3.23 -7.18
N GLU A 243 -11.61 2.21 -7.90
CA GLU A 243 -10.90 0.94 -7.93
C GLU A 243 -9.59 1.06 -8.75
N PRO A 244 -8.42 0.73 -8.18
CA PRO A 244 -7.13 0.94 -8.84
C PRO A 244 -6.73 -0.25 -9.74
N ILE A 245 -7.42 -0.39 -10.87
CA ILE A 245 -7.21 -1.46 -11.86
C ILE A 245 -6.86 -0.87 -13.23
N ALA A 246 -6.20 -1.64 -14.08
CA ALA A 246 -5.68 -1.16 -15.37
C ALA A 246 -6.69 -0.40 -16.24
N ARG A 247 -7.95 -0.87 -16.29
CA ARG A 247 -9.02 -0.20 -17.07
C ARG A 247 -9.41 1.19 -16.54
N ASN A 248 -9.08 1.50 -15.30
CA ASN A 248 -9.31 2.79 -14.66
C ASN A 248 -8.09 3.72 -14.75
N SER A 249 -7.06 3.37 -15.52
CA SER A 249 -5.95 4.29 -15.83
C SER A 249 -6.46 5.51 -16.60
N ARG A 250 -6.04 6.72 -16.22
CA ARG A 250 -6.42 7.99 -16.85
C ARG A 250 -5.27 8.98 -16.84
N GLY A 251 -4.96 9.57 -18.00
CA GLY A 251 -3.96 10.64 -18.13
C GLY A 251 -2.60 10.31 -17.52
N ALA A 252 -2.23 11.09 -16.50
CA ALA A 252 -0.99 10.95 -15.72
C ALA A 252 -0.95 9.73 -14.79
N ILE A 253 -2.07 9.04 -14.54
CA ILE A 253 -2.16 7.89 -13.62
C ILE A 253 -2.39 6.62 -14.44
N GLU A 254 -1.46 5.66 -14.33
CA GLU A 254 -1.55 4.36 -14.99
C GLU A 254 -1.45 3.22 -13.97
N PHE A 255 -2.44 2.33 -13.94
CA PHE A 255 -2.41 1.13 -13.11
C PHE A 255 -1.85 -0.05 -13.92
N LEU A 256 -0.60 -0.43 -13.65
CA LEU A 256 0.08 -1.50 -14.37
C LEU A 256 -0.39 -2.89 -13.90
N HIS A 257 -0.78 -2.98 -12.62
CA HIS A 257 -1.39 -4.13 -11.98
C HIS A 257 -2.40 -3.65 -10.92
N PRO A 258 -3.53 -4.35 -10.71
CA PRO A 258 -3.98 -5.53 -11.45
C PRO A 258 -4.80 -5.19 -12.71
N GLU A 259 -4.85 -6.13 -13.66
CA GLU A 259 -5.67 -6.00 -14.88
C GLU A 259 -7.18 -6.14 -14.61
N CYS A 260 -7.52 -6.80 -13.50
CA CYS A 260 -8.88 -7.09 -13.11
C CYS A 260 -9.02 -7.00 -11.59
N ARG A 261 -10.27 -6.99 -11.13
CA ARG A 261 -10.59 -6.91 -9.71
C ARG A 261 -10.03 -8.08 -8.92
N LEU A 262 -9.37 -7.80 -7.80
CA LEU A 262 -8.82 -8.82 -6.93
C LEU A 262 -9.63 -8.94 -5.64
N TYR A 263 -9.95 -10.17 -5.26
CA TYR A 263 -10.54 -10.53 -3.98
C TYR A 263 -9.59 -11.43 -3.20
N ARG A 264 -9.69 -11.43 -1.87
CA ARG A 264 -8.85 -12.30 -1.04
C ARG A 264 -9.25 -13.78 -1.12
N SER A 265 -10.54 -14.08 -1.05
CA SER A 265 -11.08 -15.44 -1.08
C SER A 265 -12.31 -15.55 -2.00
N LYS A 266 -12.82 -16.77 -2.23
CA LYS A 266 -14.08 -16.95 -2.96
C LYS A 266 -15.26 -16.57 -2.05
N GLY A 267 -16.27 -15.93 -2.62
CA GLY A 267 -17.45 -15.51 -1.86
C GLY A 267 -17.26 -14.24 -1.03
N THR A 268 -16.07 -13.61 -1.08
CA THR A 268 -15.71 -12.39 -0.32
C THR A 268 -16.65 -11.20 -0.55
N THR A 269 -17.34 -11.19 -1.68
CA THR A 269 -18.32 -10.15 -2.01
C THR A 269 -19.57 -10.83 -2.56
N GLY A 270 -20.74 -10.33 -2.19
CA GLY A 270 -21.99 -10.67 -2.89
C GLY A 270 -22.00 -10.16 -4.34
N VAL A 271 -21.05 -9.28 -4.67
CA VAL A 271 -20.94 -8.58 -5.94
C VAL A 271 -20.10 -9.41 -6.92
N LYS A 272 -20.77 -10.19 -7.77
CA LYS A 272 -20.12 -10.96 -8.85
C LYS A 272 -19.73 -10.05 -10.01
N VAL A 273 -18.62 -9.32 -9.90
CA VAL A 273 -18.09 -8.54 -11.02
C VAL A 273 -16.97 -9.29 -11.73
N LYS A 274 -17.07 -9.36 -13.06
CA LYS A 274 -16.07 -9.94 -13.95
C LYS A 274 -15.45 -8.84 -14.83
N PRO A 275 -14.19 -8.97 -15.28
CA PRO A 275 -13.23 -10.01 -14.86
C PRO A 275 -12.78 -9.81 -13.41
N SER A 276 -12.52 -10.90 -12.70
CA SER A 276 -11.98 -10.89 -11.34
C SER A 276 -11.17 -12.15 -11.02
N ARG A 277 -10.34 -12.06 -9.97
CA ARG A 277 -9.46 -13.15 -9.52
C ARG A 277 -9.33 -13.19 -7.99
N VAL A 278 -9.12 -14.38 -7.46
CA VAL A 278 -8.81 -14.59 -6.03
C VAL A 278 -7.30 -14.60 -5.83
N VAL A 279 -6.81 -13.81 -4.89
CA VAL A 279 -5.39 -13.69 -4.53
C VAL A 279 -5.27 -13.72 -3.00
N GLY A 280 -4.87 -14.86 -2.44
CA GLY A 280 -4.83 -15.05 -0.99
C GLY A 280 -3.74 -14.24 -0.27
N LYS A 281 -2.61 -13.98 -0.93
CA LYS A 281 -1.47 -13.23 -0.37
C LYS A 281 -1.60 -11.74 -0.68
N ALA A 282 -1.64 -10.89 0.35
CA ALA A 282 -1.90 -9.46 0.21
C ALA A 282 -0.85 -8.73 -0.64
N ASN A 283 0.44 -9.06 -0.50
CA ASN A 283 1.55 -8.53 -1.30
C ASN A 283 1.30 -8.68 -2.81
N ASN A 284 0.81 -9.85 -3.24
CA ASN A 284 0.48 -10.12 -4.65
C ASN A 284 -0.83 -9.47 -5.12
N SER A 285 -1.54 -8.80 -4.22
CA SER A 285 -2.67 -7.94 -4.55
C SER A 285 -2.28 -6.47 -4.76
N SER A 286 -1.00 -6.12 -4.56
CA SER A 286 -0.49 -4.75 -4.69
C SER A 286 -0.87 -4.11 -6.02
N THR A 287 -1.53 -2.97 -5.94
CA THR A 287 -1.66 -2.08 -7.09
C THR A 287 -0.28 -1.51 -7.43
N VAL A 288 0.14 -1.73 -8.67
CA VAL A 288 1.30 -1.05 -9.23
C VAL A 288 0.80 0.19 -9.94
N VAL A 289 1.08 1.36 -9.38
CA VAL A 289 0.73 2.64 -9.99
C VAL A 289 1.97 3.29 -10.59
N LYS A 290 1.81 3.80 -11.81
CA LYS A 290 2.79 4.63 -12.50
C LYS A 290 2.21 6.02 -12.66
N PHE A 291 2.93 7.01 -12.18
CA PHE A 291 2.65 8.39 -12.49
C PHE A 291 3.52 8.85 -13.65
N SER A 292 2.91 9.50 -14.64
CA SER A 292 3.60 10.16 -15.75
C SER A 292 3.29 11.65 -15.67
N LEU A 293 4.26 12.45 -15.24
CA LEU A 293 4.08 13.85 -14.88
C LEU A 293 5.22 14.67 -15.47
N GLY A 294 4.92 15.73 -16.21
CA GLY A 294 5.94 16.61 -16.81
C GLY A 294 6.97 15.87 -17.66
N GLY A 295 6.57 14.84 -18.40
CA GLY A 295 7.47 13.99 -19.19
C GLY A 295 8.37 13.04 -18.39
N LYS A 296 8.28 13.04 -17.06
CA LYS A 296 8.96 12.09 -16.15
C LYS A 296 7.99 11.04 -15.68
N SER A 297 8.51 9.95 -15.12
CA SER A 297 7.64 8.95 -14.50
C SER A 297 8.22 8.33 -13.24
N MET A 298 7.33 8.01 -12.30
CA MET A 298 7.65 7.24 -11.11
C MET A 298 6.70 6.06 -10.97
N VAL A 299 7.23 4.90 -10.58
CA VAL A 299 6.43 3.71 -10.31
C VAL A 299 6.48 3.36 -8.83
N PHE A 300 5.30 3.08 -8.28
CA PHE A 300 5.09 2.56 -6.93
C PHE A 300 4.49 1.15 -7.03
N PRO A 301 5.29 0.10 -6.80
CA PRO A 301 4.83 -1.28 -6.89
C PRO A 301 4.17 -1.79 -5.59
N GLY A 302 4.26 -1.03 -4.49
CA GLY A 302 3.97 -1.53 -3.14
C GLY A 302 4.86 -2.71 -2.82
N ASP A 303 4.24 -3.78 -2.32
CA ASP A 303 4.94 -5.01 -1.98
C ASP A 303 4.71 -6.10 -3.00
N LEU A 304 4.58 -5.76 -4.28
CA LEU A 304 4.39 -6.78 -5.29
C LEU A 304 5.53 -7.81 -5.23
N GLU A 305 5.17 -9.08 -5.18
CA GLU A 305 6.11 -10.20 -5.21
C GLU A 305 5.99 -10.98 -6.53
N ARG A 306 6.80 -12.04 -6.68
CA ARG A 306 6.80 -12.95 -7.83
C ARG A 306 5.42 -13.27 -8.40
N GLY A 307 4.47 -13.68 -7.56
CA GLY A 307 3.13 -14.05 -8.04
C GLY A 307 2.40 -12.90 -8.75
N GLY A 308 2.56 -11.66 -8.27
CA GLY A 308 2.03 -10.45 -8.85
C GLY A 308 2.77 -10.04 -10.13
N PHE A 309 4.10 -10.08 -10.11
CA PHE A 309 4.94 -9.81 -11.29
C PHE A 309 4.66 -10.79 -12.44
N ASP A 310 4.51 -12.08 -12.14
CA ASP A 310 4.13 -13.10 -13.11
C ASP A 310 2.79 -12.73 -13.76
N ASN A 311 1.84 -12.22 -12.99
CA ASN A 311 0.54 -11.82 -13.52
C ASN A 311 0.61 -10.58 -14.42
N MET A 312 1.49 -9.64 -14.11
CA MET A 312 1.71 -8.44 -14.94
C MET A 312 2.41 -8.76 -16.26
N THR A 313 3.19 -9.85 -16.31
CA THR A 313 4.05 -10.22 -17.46
C THR A 313 3.50 -11.37 -18.33
N LYS A 314 2.45 -12.07 -17.89
CA LYS A 314 1.88 -13.27 -18.54
C LYS A 314 1.12 -13.06 -19.86
N LYS A 315 0.69 -11.86 -20.22
CA LYS A 315 -0.21 -11.64 -21.38
C LYS A 315 0.34 -10.63 -22.38
N LYS A 316 0.76 -11.16 -23.54
CA LYS A 316 1.01 -10.48 -24.83
C LYS A 316 2.21 -9.53 -24.89
N SER A 317 3.28 -10.03 -25.51
CA SER A 317 4.53 -9.35 -25.89
C SER A 317 5.33 -8.81 -24.72
N CYS A 318 6.63 -9.12 -24.69
CA CYS A 318 7.58 -8.74 -23.66
C CYS A 318 7.86 -7.23 -23.65
N SER A 319 6.83 -6.38 -23.59
CA SER A 319 6.98 -4.96 -23.32
C SER A 319 6.94 -4.78 -21.81
N PRO A 320 8.07 -4.47 -21.15
CA PRO A 320 8.06 -4.23 -19.73
C PRO A 320 7.31 -2.92 -19.54
N LYS A 321 6.12 -2.98 -18.93
CA LYS A 321 5.40 -1.79 -18.44
C LYS A 321 6.27 -0.92 -17.50
N LEU A 322 7.41 -1.46 -17.06
CA LEU A 322 8.42 -0.88 -16.20
C LEU A 322 9.67 -0.38 -16.95
N CYS A 323 9.71 -0.42 -18.29
CA CYS A 323 10.78 0.19 -19.08
C CYS A 323 10.63 1.71 -19.16
N GLY A 324 11.75 2.42 -19.25
CA GLY A 324 11.75 3.87 -19.51
C GLY A 324 11.24 4.70 -18.35
N ILE A 325 11.35 4.19 -17.13
CA ILE A 325 10.86 4.85 -15.91
C ILE A 325 11.95 5.75 -15.33
N SER A 326 11.61 6.97 -14.94
CA SER A 326 12.59 7.94 -14.39
C SER A 326 12.94 7.65 -12.93
N TYR A 327 11.97 7.20 -12.13
CA TYR A 327 12.11 6.96 -10.70
C TYR A 327 11.36 5.71 -10.26
N TYR A 328 11.88 4.99 -9.27
CA TYR A 328 11.28 3.74 -8.84
C TYR A 328 11.27 3.60 -7.32
N ALA A 329 10.11 3.36 -6.73
CA ALA A 329 10.04 2.84 -5.38
C ALA A 329 10.38 1.34 -5.42
N ILE A 330 11.37 0.92 -4.65
CA ILE A 330 11.82 -0.48 -4.61
C ILE A 330 10.72 -1.34 -3.99
N SER A 331 10.34 -2.41 -4.69
CA SER A 331 9.24 -3.29 -4.28
C SER A 331 9.55 -4.02 -2.99
N HIS A 332 8.53 -4.16 -2.13
CA HIS A 332 8.56 -5.02 -0.95
C HIS A 332 9.80 -4.80 -0.09
N HIS A 333 10.09 -3.52 0.14
CA HIS A 333 11.19 -3.02 0.97
C HIS A 333 12.58 -3.59 0.62
N GLY A 334 12.80 -3.95 -0.65
CA GLY A 334 14.08 -4.49 -1.10
C GLY A 334 14.28 -5.98 -0.80
N SER A 335 13.20 -6.72 -0.52
CA SER A 335 13.25 -8.18 -0.45
C SER A 335 13.54 -8.80 -1.83
N LEU A 336 14.19 -9.98 -1.83
CA LEU A 336 14.53 -10.65 -3.08
C LEU A 336 13.29 -11.15 -3.84
N ASN A 337 12.22 -11.54 -3.14
CA ASN A 337 11.00 -12.05 -3.76
C ASN A 337 10.13 -10.94 -4.39
N GLY A 338 10.37 -9.68 -4.04
CA GLY A 338 9.88 -8.48 -4.72
C GLY A 338 10.64 -8.15 -6.01
N HIS A 339 11.73 -8.87 -6.30
CA HIS A 339 12.58 -8.66 -7.48
C HIS A 339 12.85 -9.97 -8.22
N PRO A 340 11.78 -10.69 -8.62
CA PRO A 340 11.93 -11.97 -9.32
C PRO A 340 12.59 -11.78 -10.68
N ASP A 341 13.25 -12.81 -11.18
CA ASP A 341 13.62 -12.86 -12.60
C ASP A 341 12.35 -12.84 -13.47
N ILE A 342 12.39 -12.14 -14.60
CA ILE A 342 11.29 -12.08 -15.56
C ILE A 342 11.64 -13.00 -16.73
N PRO A 343 11.01 -14.19 -16.85
CA PRO A 343 11.37 -15.16 -17.89
C PRO A 343 11.28 -14.61 -19.31
N CYS A 344 10.36 -13.67 -19.55
CA CYS A 344 10.12 -13.11 -20.88
C CYS A 344 11.13 -12.01 -21.28
N LEU A 345 12.01 -11.59 -20.38
CA LEU A 345 13.12 -10.67 -20.65
C LEU A 345 14.48 -11.37 -20.73
N ASN A 346 14.50 -12.71 -20.66
CA ASN A 346 15.71 -13.53 -20.61
C ASN A 346 15.98 -14.16 -21.98
N PRO A 347 16.77 -13.52 -22.87
CA PRO A 347 17.31 -14.22 -24.03
C PRO A 347 18.43 -15.20 -23.65
N ASP A 348 19.06 -15.02 -22.47
CA ASP A 348 20.16 -15.85 -21.97
C ASP A 348 19.83 -16.41 -20.57
N PRO A 349 19.77 -17.74 -20.38
CA PRO A 349 19.54 -18.36 -19.09
C PRO A 349 20.65 -18.11 -18.05
N ASN A 350 21.85 -17.68 -18.47
CA ASN A 350 22.96 -17.34 -17.58
C ASN A 350 22.91 -15.88 -17.07
N HIS A 351 22.09 -15.03 -17.70
CA HIS A 351 21.95 -13.61 -17.35
C HIS A 351 20.46 -13.23 -17.23
N PRO A 352 19.78 -13.74 -16.18
CA PRO A 352 18.37 -13.44 -15.98
C PRO A 352 18.16 -11.94 -15.74
N ARG A 353 17.32 -11.33 -16.59
CA ARG A 353 16.81 -9.98 -16.42
C ARG A 353 15.67 -9.94 -15.40
N ARG A 354 15.71 -8.93 -14.55
CA ARG A 354 14.75 -8.61 -13.48
C ARG A 354 13.97 -7.35 -13.85
N PRO A 355 12.86 -7.02 -13.14
CA PRO A 355 12.15 -5.75 -13.35
C PRO A 355 13.09 -4.54 -13.33
N MET A 356 14.11 -4.61 -12.47
CA MET A 356 15.12 -3.59 -12.27
C MET A 356 15.97 -3.33 -13.53
N ASP A 357 16.20 -4.33 -14.39
CA ASP A 357 16.99 -4.18 -15.63
C ASP A 357 16.28 -3.34 -16.68
N CYS A 358 14.96 -3.27 -16.62
CA CYS A 358 14.14 -2.42 -17.49
C CYS A 358 14.04 -0.99 -16.98
N ILE A 359 13.98 -0.83 -15.66
CA ILE A 359 13.88 0.47 -14.99
C ILE A 359 15.20 1.22 -15.13
N SER A 360 16.33 0.54 -14.91
CA SER A 360 17.66 1.14 -14.76
C SER A 360 18.35 1.53 -16.07
N ILE A 361 17.68 1.43 -17.22
CA ILE A 361 18.28 1.75 -18.54
C ILE A 361 18.59 3.25 -18.69
N HIS A 362 18.00 4.14 -17.87
CA HIS A 362 18.08 5.60 -18.06
C HIS A 362 18.45 6.43 -16.81
N ASN A 363 19.47 6.05 -16.03
CA ASN A 363 19.92 6.82 -14.85
C ASN A 363 18.80 7.10 -13.83
N SER A 364 17.92 6.13 -13.63
CA SER A 364 16.77 6.26 -12.75
C SER A 364 17.19 6.15 -11.29
N LYS A 365 16.71 7.05 -10.41
CA LYS A 365 16.88 6.90 -8.96
C LYS A 365 15.88 5.87 -8.42
N ALA A 366 16.35 5.02 -7.52
CA ALA A 366 15.56 3.99 -6.86
C ALA A 366 15.48 4.29 -5.36
N ILE A 367 14.26 4.48 -4.86
CA ILE A 367 13.97 4.82 -3.47
C ILE A 367 13.66 3.54 -2.69
N LEU A 368 14.47 3.25 -1.68
CA LEU A 368 14.27 2.16 -0.74
C LEU A 368 13.62 2.69 0.53
N MET A 369 12.36 2.32 0.74
CA MET A 369 11.57 2.74 1.90
C MET A 369 11.60 1.70 3.01
N GLY A 370 11.75 2.18 4.25
CA GLY A 370 11.91 1.38 5.47
C GLY A 370 13.30 1.56 6.07
N ARG A 371 13.73 0.62 6.92
CA ARG A 371 15.10 0.50 7.43
C ARG A 371 15.61 -0.93 7.31
N ASP A 372 16.93 -1.10 7.34
CA ASP A 372 17.54 -2.42 7.34
C ASP A 372 17.13 -3.24 8.57
N GLY A 373 16.86 -4.53 8.36
CA GLY A 373 16.42 -5.46 9.40
C GLY A 373 15.03 -5.21 9.97
N ALA A 374 14.18 -4.37 9.34
CA ALA A 374 12.80 -4.19 9.79
C ALA A 374 11.94 -5.46 9.57
N TYR A 375 12.25 -6.27 8.54
CA TYR A 375 11.73 -7.62 8.33
C TYR A 375 12.86 -8.60 7.95
N PRO A 376 12.73 -9.93 8.17
CA PRO A 376 13.71 -10.89 7.67
C PRO A 376 13.86 -10.81 6.16
N GLY A 377 15.11 -10.77 5.70
CA GLY A 377 15.43 -10.72 4.28
C GLY A 377 15.29 -9.34 3.65
N ILE A 378 15.03 -8.29 4.45
CA ILE A 378 15.22 -6.91 4.05
C ILE A 378 16.28 -6.22 4.94
N TYR A 379 17.15 -5.40 4.37
CA TYR A 379 17.35 -5.23 2.93
C TYR A 379 18.11 -6.42 2.34
N SER A 380 17.69 -6.92 1.17
CA SER A 380 18.47 -7.98 0.50
C SER A 380 19.79 -7.41 -0.01
N PRO A 381 20.96 -8.00 0.32
CA PRO A 381 22.25 -7.57 -0.23
C PRO A 381 22.29 -7.60 -1.76
N VAL A 382 21.55 -8.52 -2.38
CA VAL A 382 21.45 -8.65 -3.84
C VAL A 382 20.75 -7.43 -4.44
N VAL A 383 19.66 -6.97 -3.82
CA VAL A 383 18.86 -5.84 -4.32
C VAL A 383 19.61 -4.53 -4.08
N THR A 384 20.19 -4.34 -2.89
CA THR A 384 20.97 -3.13 -2.57
C THR A 384 22.23 -3.02 -3.40
N SER A 385 22.97 -4.12 -3.63
CA SER A 385 24.16 -4.11 -4.50
C SER A 385 23.82 -3.77 -5.95
N TYR A 386 22.67 -4.25 -6.45
CA TYR A 386 22.22 -3.96 -7.81
C TYR A 386 22.01 -2.46 -8.05
N TRP A 387 21.29 -1.78 -7.14
CA TRP A 387 21.01 -0.35 -7.27
C TRP A 387 22.19 0.53 -6.83
N GLY A 388 22.92 0.09 -5.79
CA GLY A 388 24.09 0.79 -5.25
C GLY A 388 25.24 0.82 -6.24
N GLY A 389 25.51 -0.29 -6.93
CA GLY A 389 26.54 -0.36 -7.99
C GLY A 389 26.30 0.57 -9.17
N ARG A 390 25.08 1.12 -9.30
CA ARG A 390 24.69 2.09 -10.33
C ARG A 390 24.61 3.54 -9.82
N ASN A 391 24.98 3.80 -8.57
CA ASN A 391 24.80 5.09 -7.90
C ASN A 391 23.35 5.61 -7.97
N ALA A 392 22.39 4.69 -7.96
CA ALA A 392 20.97 4.93 -8.16
C ALA A 392 20.16 4.78 -6.88
N LEU A 393 20.69 4.07 -5.88
CA LEU A 393 20.01 3.78 -4.63
C LEU A 393 19.96 5.00 -3.72
N VAL A 394 18.78 5.26 -3.16
CA VAL A 394 18.52 6.25 -2.14
C VAL A 394 17.66 5.59 -1.07
N LYS A 395 18.05 5.67 0.19
CA LYS A 395 17.32 5.02 1.28
C LYS A 395 16.65 6.05 2.17
N THR A 396 15.43 5.77 2.63
CA THR A 396 14.75 6.65 3.57
C THR A 396 15.39 6.64 4.95
N GLU A 397 15.99 5.52 5.37
CA GLU A 397 16.68 5.43 6.67
C GLU A 397 17.89 6.37 6.80
N ASP A 398 18.46 6.82 5.68
CA ASP A 398 19.61 7.75 5.67
C ASP A 398 19.18 9.21 5.92
N ALA A 399 17.88 9.51 5.86
CA ALA A 399 17.34 10.85 6.09
C ALA A 399 16.75 11.00 7.50
N PRO A 400 16.95 12.15 8.18
CA PRO A 400 16.34 12.44 9.47
C PRO A 400 14.82 12.28 9.48
N HIS A 401 14.15 12.86 8.48
CA HIS A 401 12.70 12.90 8.37
C HIS A 401 12.20 12.36 7.04
N PHE A 402 12.78 12.77 5.93
CA PHE A 402 12.33 12.36 4.60
C PHE A 402 13.40 12.53 3.53
N VAL A 403 13.24 11.79 2.44
CA VAL A 403 13.98 11.99 1.20
C VAL A 403 13.13 12.86 0.27
N GLU A 404 13.61 14.07 -0.06
CA GLU A 404 13.02 14.90 -1.11
C GLU A 404 13.67 14.57 -2.45
N LEU A 405 12.87 14.30 -3.48
CA LEU A 405 13.29 14.04 -4.85
C LEU A 405 12.64 15.04 -5.80
N ASN A 406 13.45 15.87 -6.46
CA ASN A 406 12.98 16.76 -7.53
C ASN A 406 12.97 16.02 -8.87
N TRP A 407 11.80 15.88 -9.50
CA TRP A 407 11.67 15.07 -10.72
C TRP A 407 12.23 15.77 -11.96
N GLY A 408 12.38 17.09 -11.95
CA GLY A 408 12.90 17.84 -13.09
C GLY A 408 14.38 17.53 -13.36
N ASN A 409 15.19 17.55 -12.30
CA ASN A 409 16.65 17.37 -12.36
C ASN A 409 17.15 16.07 -11.69
N GLY A 410 16.30 15.35 -10.95
CA GLY A 410 16.70 14.15 -10.22
C GLY A 410 17.52 14.41 -8.96
N ASN A 411 17.58 15.66 -8.50
CA ASN A 411 18.27 16.00 -7.25
C ASN A 411 17.54 15.41 -6.05
N VAL A 412 18.35 14.95 -5.09
CA VAL A 412 17.89 14.33 -3.85
C VAL A 412 18.40 15.15 -2.67
N ILE A 413 17.53 15.47 -1.73
CA ILE A 413 17.84 16.15 -0.48
C ILE A 413 17.39 15.26 0.68
N MET A 414 18.25 15.10 1.68
CA MET A 414 17.90 14.43 2.94
C MET A 414 17.40 15.50 3.90
N GLY A 415 16.10 15.50 4.17
CA GLY A 415 15.42 16.47 5.03
C GLY A 415 15.06 15.92 6.40
#